data_AF-A0A2M7DP94-F1
#
_entry.id   AF-A0A2M7DP94-F1
#
_cell.length_a   1.000
_cell.length_b   1.000
_cell.length_c   1.000
_cell.angle_alpha   90.00
_cell.angle_beta   90.00
_cell.angle_gamma   90.00
#
_symmetry.space_group_name_H-M   'P 1'
#
loop_
_entity.id
_entity.type
_entity.pdbx_description
1 polymer ?
#
loop_
_entity_poly.entity_id
_entity_poly.type
_entity_poly.pdbx_seq_one_letter_code
_entity_poly.pdbx_strand_id
1 'polypeptide(L)'
;MEKILLLSAVLIIGASFFAGVKFSLANDPSVTILSPNGGETFKNDGSSITVKWQANNIPVAHEFILIRMRAISDSREYDLAHDVSNDGQEVLLIPASVPVGAYMLEIKTYVDNILAMDSSDGYFKIVDVSQNQPSATIPVATVSSSVDISQSQPSVTVLSPNGGENFQSGGSYYVTWASINLPSDAYVNIWLLDSSTRLGNMILGKVPNTGSANWVASSLNVLTDQTTLQPIISSGKYVIFIECADRNCTADYSYDSFVITVPSTKVEEQVKCIFKSSTSEQKCYIATDNSNYSDYGCSGAESCAVDIRGINGDKITWKSSCGGYAYTVMNGSNEYAVFNCADQAIATPTILTTPATVSPTVTAAKEKEEQILDINEKSKLLSYNNFDFILAELNQLRSIIKEQQTEIKYLKSLVADIKDLSEKSRDAINKFITYGVDSNTKKLGAGERAAVINSYKIAFDKLPETEAELADAIKIANGRFPSVTSDEAEKTASEQFNKIYKRSPDLKDANDNAAIKVMAYGLRQKAENRNLNSEKAGIKIFKNIFGVVPKTTEDWNAMQAITYSGATR
;
A
#
# COMPACT_ATOMS: atom_id res chain seq x y z
N MET A 1 55.70 -19.45 27.52
CA MET A 1 54.88 -18.21 27.45
C MET A 1 54.42 -18.10 26.01
N GLU A 2 53.46 -18.97 25.66
CA GLU A 2 52.05 -18.64 25.32
C GLU A 2 51.94 -18.16 23.86
N LYS A 3 51.79 -19.10 22.92
CA LYS A 3 50.55 -19.73 22.37
C LYS A 3 49.94 -18.87 21.23
N ILE A 4 50.15 -19.16 19.94
CA ILE A 4 49.51 -20.21 19.08
C ILE A 4 47.99 -19.93 18.90
N LEU A 5 47.34 -19.79 17.73
CA LEU A 5 47.31 -20.57 16.46
C LEU A 5 46.55 -19.73 15.37
N LEU A 6 47.08 -19.51 14.15
CA LEU A 6 46.68 -20.10 12.84
C LEU A 6 45.16 -20.20 12.52
N LEU A 7 44.72 -19.66 11.37
CA LEU A 7 44.53 -20.47 10.14
C LEU A 7 44.23 -19.60 8.91
N SER A 8 45.01 -19.84 7.85
CA SER A 8 44.81 -19.44 6.47
C SER A 8 44.00 -20.50 5.70
N ALA A 9 43.16 -20.09 4.76
CA ALA A 9 42.76 -20.95 3.63
C ALA A 9 42.62 -20.12 2.35
N VAL A 10 43.50 -20.44 1.40
CA VAL A 10 43.55 -19.98 0.01
C VAL A 10 42.53 -20.77 -0.80
N LEU A 11 41.76 -20.10 -1.67
CA LEU A 11 41.26 -20.73 -2.89
C LEU A 11 41.47 -19.77 -4.07
N ILE A 12 42.47 -20.10 -4.89
CA ILE A 12 42.69 -19.52 -6.21
C ILE A 12 41.86 -20.37 -7.19
N ILE A 13 40.92 -19.73 -7.90
CA ILE A 13 40.47 -20.19 -9.23
C ILE A 13 40.51 -18.97 -10.14
N GLY A 14 41.23 -19.10 -11.26
CA GLY A 14 41.52 -18.03 -12.19
C GLY A 14 40.50 -17.86 -13.32
N ALA A 15 40.63 -16.69 -13.93
CA ALA A 15 40.33 -16.32 -15.32
C ALA A 15 38.85 -16.12 -15.76
N SER A 16 38.44 -14.85 -15.68
CA SER A 16 38.09 -14.00 -16.84
C SER A 16 36.63 -13.56 -17.01
N PHE A 17 36.51 -12.23 -17.03
CA PHE A 17 35.50 -11.39 -17.69
C PHE A 17 34.08 -11.36 -17.09
N PHE A 18 33.83 -10.37 -16.22
CA PHE A 18 32.74 -9.40 -16.40
C PHE A 18 33.12 -8.07 -15.73
N ALA A 19 32.63 -6.99 -16.34
CA ALA A 19 33.00 -5.60 -16.09
C ALA A 19 32.74 -5.12 -14.66
N GLY A 20 33.52 -4.11 -14.26
CA GLY A 20 33.71 -3.66 -12.90
C GLY A 20 32.44 -3.21 -12.17
N VAL A 21 32.20 -3.87 -11.04
CA VAL A 21 31.53 -3.25 -9.89
C VAL A 21 32.66 -2.87 -8.93
N LYS A 22 33.02 -1.57 -8.90
CA LYS A 22 33.84 -1.05 -7.80
C LYS A 22 32.95 -1.04 -6.55
N PHE A 23 33.31 -1.81 -5.53
CA PHE A 23 32.79 -1.61 -4.19
C PHE A 23 33.25 -0.23 -3.72
N SER A 24 32.31 0.70 -3.53
CA SER A 24 32.61 2.00 -2.92
C SER A 24 32.95 1.76 -1.45
N LEU A 25 34.17 2.11 -1.07
CA LEU A 25 34.59 2.16 0.33
C LEU A 25 34.06 3.49 0.91
N ALA A 26 33.70 3.52 2.20
CA ALA A 26 33.12 4.69 2.88
C ALA A 26 33.99 5.99 2.86
N ASN A 27 35.15 5.96 2.21
CA ASN A 27 36.09 7.07 2.06
C ASN A 27 36.28 7.53 0.60
N ASP A 28 35.55 7.00 -0.38
CA ASP A 28 35.68 7.46 -1.77
C ASP A 28 35.11 8.89 -1.94
N PRO A 29 35.71 9.71 -2.82
CA PRO A 29 35.19 11.02 -3.17
C PRO A 29 33.83 10.88 -3.87
N SER A 30 32.83 11.63 -3.42
CA SER A 30 31.50 11.64 -4.00
C SER A 30 30.92 13.05 -4.05
N VAL A 31 30.00 13.25 -4.96
CA VAL A 31 29.23 14.49 -5.13
C VAL A 31 27.76 14.12 -5.29
N THR A 32 26.86 14.98 -4.85
CA THR A 32 25.41 14.85 -5.02
C THR A 32 24.83 16.19 -5.47
N ILE A 33 24.16 16.22 -6.61
CA ILE A 33 23.44 17.39 -7.12
C ILE A 33 22.19 17.58 -6.29
N LEU A 34 22.02 18.79 -5.76
CA LEU A 34 20.85 19.18 -4.97
C LEU A 34 19.88 20.05 -5.79
N SER A 35 20.38 20.74 -6.82
CA SER A 35 19.56 21.56 -7.72
C SER A 35 20.35 21.89 -9.00
N PRO A 36 19.73 21.91 -10.20
CA PRO A 36 18.44 21.28 -10.48
C PRO A 36 18.55 19.75 -10.31
N ASN A 37 17.59 19.16 -9.61
CA ASN A 37 17.56 17.72 -9.31
C ASN A 37 16.33 17.00 -9.90
N GLY A 38 15.41 17.71 -10.56
CA GLY A 38 14.33 17.07 -11.31
C GLY A 38 13.07 17.93 -11.47
N GLY A 39 12.76 18.27 -12.73
CA GLY A 39 11.52 18.86 -13.24
C GLY A 39 11.38 20.38 -13.05
N GLU A 40 12.42 21.04 -12.57
CA GLU A 40 12.55 22.49 -12.65
C GLU A 40 12.34 22.96 -14.09
N THR A 41 11.88 24.21 -14.28
CA THR A 41 11.69 24.78 -15.62
C THR A 41 12.42 26.11 -15.72
N PHE A 42 13.31 26.21 -16.69
CA PHE A 42 14.10 27.41 -16.98
C PHE A 42 13.78 27.92 -18.39
N LYS A 43 13.99 29.21 -18.61
CA LYS A 43 13.70 29.86 -19.90
C LYS A 43 14.98 29.97 -20.71
N ASN A 44 14.89 29.87 -22.04
CA ASN A 44 16.05 30.06 -22.91
C ASN A 44 16.36 31.56 -23.21
N ASP A 45 16.08 32.46 -22.26
CA ASP A 45 16.23 33.92 -22.42
C ASP A 45 17.59 34.47 -21.94
N GLY A 46 18.54 33.59 -21.63
CA GLY A 46 19.81 33.96 -21.00
C GLY A 46 19.70 34.09 -19.47
N SER A 47 18.60 33.63 -18.87
CA SER A 47 18.50 33.44 -17.42
C SER A 47 19.56 32.47 -16.91
N SER A 48 20.03 32.73 -15.68
CA SER A 48 20.96 31.86 -15.00
C SER A 48 20.23 30.72 -14.29
N ILE A 49 20.87 29.56 -14.24
CA ILE A 49 20.55 28.46 -13.36
C ILE A 49 21.50 28.50 -12.15
N THR A 50 20.96 28.29 -10.96
CA THR A 50 21.81 28.07 -9.77
C THR A 50 21.94 26.57 -9.55
N VAL A 51 23.14 26.06 -9.79
CA VAL A 51 23.50 24.68 -9.50
C VAL A 51 23.94 24.60 -8.04
N LYS A 52 23.44 23.63 -7.29
CA LYS A 52 23.85 23.35 -5.90
C LYS A 52 24.23 21.90 -5.76
N TRP A 53 25.26 21.62 -4.97
CA TRP A 53 25.72 20.27 -4.72
C TRP A 53 26.24 20.10 -3.29
N GLN A 54 26.35 18.84 -2.89
CA GLN A 54 27.05 18.42 -1.69
C GLN A 54 28.21 17.50 -2.09
N ALA A 55 29.41 17.80 -1.61
CA ALA A 55 30.60 17.00 -1.86
C ALA A 55 31.08 16.30 -0.58
N ASN A 56 31.46 15.04 -0.67
CA ASN A 56 32.04 14.27 0.43
C ASN A 56 33.44 13.78 0.02
N ASN A 57 34.42 13.94 0.91
CA ASN A 57 35.82 13.58 0.66
C ASN A 57 36.45 14.28 -0.57
N ILE A 58 35.94 15.46 -0.94
CA ILE A 58 36.52 16.35 -1.96
C ILE A 58 36.96 17.64 -1.24
N PRO A 59 38.25 18.01 -1.28
CA PRO A 59 38.73 19.24 -0.61
C PRO A 59 38.02 20.50 -1.14
N VAL A 60 37.82 21.48 -0.26
CA VAL A 60 37.22 22.79 -0.64
C VAL A 60 38.06 23.59 -1.64
N ALA A 61 39.37 23.31 -1.71
CA ALA A 61 40.28 23.92 -2.69
C ALA A 61 40.33 23.14 -4.03
N HIS A 62 39.58 22.05 -4.17
CA HIS A 62 39.51 21.26 -5.40
C HIS A 62 38.36 21.77 -6.28
N GLU A 63 38.56 21.77 -7.59
CA GLU A 63 37.58 22.27 -8.55
C GLU A 63 36.83 21.11 -9.23
N PHE A 64 35.57 21.35 -9.60
CA PHE A 64 34.81 20.49 -10.49
C PHE A 64 35.17 20.78 -11.93
N ILE A 65 35.61 19.74 -12.64
CA ILE A 65 36.13 19.87 -14.00
C ILE A 65 35.02 20.21 -14.99
N LEU A 66 33.79 19.73 -14.75
CA LEU A 66 32.68 19.94 -15.67
C LEU A 66 31.32 19.94 -14.97
N ILE A 67 30.50 20.94 -15.32
CA ILE A 67 29.04 20.91 -15.18
C ILE A 67 28.44 20.98 -16.58
N ARG A 68 27.55 20.05 -16.93
CA ARG A 68 26.90 20.00 -18.25
C ARG A 68 25.44 19.60 -18.18
N MET A 69 24.72 19.87 -19.27
CA MET A 69 23.36 19.40 -19.52
C MET A 69 23.35 18.34 -20.61
N ARG A 70 22.55 17.29 -20.46
CA ARG A 70 22.30 16.26 -21.48
C ARG A 70 20.84 16.28 -21.90
N ALA A 71 20.57 16.50 -23.18
CA ALA A 71 19.21 16.49 -23.72
C ALA A 71 18.62 15.07 -23.66
N ILE A 72 17.38 14.95 -23.17
CA ILE A 72 16.66 13.67 -23.12
C ILE A 72 16.27 13.19 -24.52
N SER A 73 15.99 14.12 -25.44
CA SER A 73 15.48 13.80 -26.78
C SER A 73 16.48 13.06 -27.66
N ASP A 74 17.75 13.46 -27.62
CA ASP A 74 18.78 12.97 -28.54
C ASP A 74 20.16 12.81 -27.89
N SER A 75 20.23 12.88 -26.56
CA SER A 75 21.47 12.73 -25.78
C SER A 75 22.57 13.73 -26.12
N ARG A 76 22.27 14.84 -26.82
CA ARG A 76 23.26 15.91 -27.04
C ARG A 76 23.67 16.53 -25.71
N GLU A 77 24.96 16.84 -25.61
CA GLU A 77 25.59 17.39 -24.42
C GLU A 77 25.91 18.87 -24.61
N TYR A 78 25.67 19.66 -23.57
CA TYR A 78 25.89 21.10 -23.54
C TYR A 78 26.67 21.44 -22.28
N ASP A 79 27.96 21.72 -22.43
CA ASP A 79 28.82 22.09 -21.31
C ASP A 79 28.48 23.51 -20.84
N LEU A 80 28.31 23.69 -19.54
CA LEU A 80 27.90 24.96 -18.94
C LEU A 80 29.06 25.67 -18.25
N ALA A 81 29.91 24.95 -17.54
CA ALA A 81 31.09 25.48 -16.89
C ALA A 81 32.18 24.42 -16.71
N HIS A 82 33.41 24.92 -16.59
CA HIS A 82 34.62 24.17 -16.28
C HIS A 82 35.31 24.81 -15.08
N ASP A 83 36.14 24.03 -14.38
CA ASP A 83 37.01 24.51 -13.29
C ASP A 83 36.23 25.27 -12.19
N VAL A 84 35.12 24.69 -11.74
CA VAL A 84 34.17 25.30 -10.78
C VAL A 84 34.64 25.06 -9.35
N SER A 85 34.74 26.12 -8.54
CA SER A 85 35.16 26.01 -7.14
C SER A 85 34.21 25.13 -6.33
N ASN A 86 34.73 24.26 -5.45
CA ASN A 86 33.91 23.42 -4.57
C ASN A 86 33.44 24.20 -3.32
N ASP A 87 32.55 25.17 -3.51
CA ASP A 87 31.91 25.97 -2.45
C ASP A 87 30.42 25.59 -2.21
N GLY A 88 29.93 24.60 -2.97
CA GLY A 88 28.59 24.02 -2.85
C GLY A 88 27.53 24.63 -3.77
N GLN A 89 27.86 25.67 -4.56
CA GLN A 89 26.93 26.23 -5.53
C GLN A 89 27.61 27.04 -6.65
N GLU A 90 26.98 27.12 -7.82
CA GLU A 90 27.47 27.95 -8.93
C GLU A 90 26.29 28.55 -9.71
N VAL A 91 26.47 29.75 -10.25
CA VAL A 91 25.43 30.43 -11.05
C VAL A 91 25.83 30.42 -12.52
N LEU A 92 25.17 29.58 -13.31
CA LEU A 92 25.52 29.29 -14.70
C LEU A 92 24.53 29.94 -15.67
N LEU A 93 25.00 30.49 -16.77
CA LEU A 93 24.14 30.99 -17.85
C LEU A 93 23.79 29.87 -18.82
N ILE A 94 22.52 29.73 -19.21
CA ILE A 94 22.11 28.78 -20.25
C ILE A 94 22.53 29.36 -21.63
N PRO A 95 23.37 28.67 -22.42
CA PRO A 95 23.73 29.15 -23.74
C PRO A 95 22.51 29.24 -24.65
N ALA A 96 22.39 30.32 -25.44
CA ALA A 96 21.28 30.51 -26.39
C ALA A 96 21.17 29.40 -27.47
N SER A 97 22.23 28.61 -27.65
CA SER A 97 22.26 27.44 -28.53
C SER A 97 21.58 26.19 -27.94
N VAL A 98 21.21 26.20 -26.66
CA VAL A 98 20.46 25.12 -26.02
C VAL A 98 19.00 25.19 -26.47
N PRO A 99 18.48 24.19 -27.20
CA PRO A 99 17.08 24.17 -27.61
C PRO A 99 16.12 24.06 -26.42
N VAL A 100 14.84 24.26 -26.70
CA VAL A 100 13.79 23.91 -25.75
C VAL A 100 13.64 22.40 -25.68
N GLY A 101 13.44 21.86 -24.48
CA GLY A 101 13.44 20.42 -24.27
C GLY A 101 13.64 20.02 -22.82
N ALA A 102 13.71 18.72 -22.59
CA ALA A 102 14.03 18.13 -21.29
C ALA A 102 15.52 17.79 -21.20
N TYR A 103 16.14 18.04 -20.05
CA TYR A 103 17.58 17.89 -19.82
C TYR A 103 17.87 17.28 -18.44
N MET A 104 18.94 16.48 -18.34
CA MET A 104 19.54 16.10 -17.05
C MET A 104 20.82 16.90 -16.82
N LEU A 105 21.08 17.26 -15.57
CA LEU A 105 22.33 17.90 -15.16
C LEU A 105 23.36 16.82 -14.81
N GLU A 106 24.63 17.07 -15.10
CA GLU A 106 25.74 16.23 -14.68
C GLU A 106 26.87 17.10 -14.15
N ILE A 107 27.46 16.67 -13.02
CA ILE A 107 28.66 17.27 -12.42
C ILE A 107 29.73 16.20 -12.24
N LYS A 108 30.99 16.50 -12.56
CA LYS A 108 32.09 15.53 -12.34
C LYS A 108 33.45 16.16 -12.03
N THR A 109 34.26 15.41 -11.30
CA THR A 109 35.68 15.68 -11.05
C THR A 109 36.48 14.39 -10.78
N TYR A 110 37.80 14.50 -10.64
CA TYR A 110 38.69 13.39 -10.26
C TYR A 110 39.55 13.77 -9.06
N VAL A 111 39.40 13.05 -7.95
CA VAL A 111 40.29 13.16 -6.78
C VAL A 111 41.12 11.88 -6.70
N ASP A 112 42.45 12.02 -6.71
CA ASP A 112 43.39 10.88 -6.68
C ASP A 112 43.08 9.78 -7.71
N ASN A 113 42.70 10.19 -8.93
CA ASN A 113 42.32 9.32 -10.05
C ASN A 113 41.03 8.51 -9.81
N ILE A 114 40.21 8.89 -8.83
CA ILE A 114 38.86 8.37 -8.57
C ILE A 114 37.84 9.38 -9.10
N LEU A 115 36.95 8.92 -9.98
CA LEU A 115 35.85 9.71 -10.52
C LEU A 115 34.80 9.96 -9.44
N ALA A 116 34.56 11.23 -9.11
CA ALA A 116 33.37 11.66 -8.40
C ALA A 116 32.44 12.31 -9.43
N MET A 117 31.29 11.69 -9.66
CA MET A 117 30.33 12.14 -10.66
C MET A 117 28.92 11.90 -10.15
N ASP A 118 28.04 12.83 -10.47
CA ASP A 118 26.62 12.68 -10.21
C ASP A 118 25.78 13.25 -11.35
N SER A 119 24.54 12.78 -11.45
CA SER A 119 23.55 13.29 -12.39
C SER A 119 22.26 13.57 -11.64
N SER A 120 21.52 14.60 -12.06
CA SER A 120 20.23 14.94 -11.44
C SER A 120 19.29 13.74 -11.41
N ASP A 121 18.55 13.55 -10.32
CA ASP A 121 17.64 12.42 -10.11
C ASP A 121 16.46 12.39 -11.11
N GLY A 122 16.10 13.56 -11.64
CA GLY A 122 15.12 13.74 -12.71
C GLY A 122 15.58 14.71 -13.79
N TYR A 123 14.78 14.84 -14.86
CA TYR A 123 15.02 15.81 -15.92
C TYR A 123 14.34 17.15 -15.59
N PHE A 124 14.98 18.28 -15.87
CA PHE A 124 14.38 19.62 -15.86
C PHE A 124 14.07 20.06 -17.30
N LYS A 125 13.31 21.15 -17.50
CA LYS A 125 12.89 21.63 -18.83
C LYS A 125 13.45 23.00 -19.14
N ILE A 126 13.93 23.17 -20.37
CA ILE A 126 14.14 24.48 -21.00
C ILE A 126 12.91 24.77 -21.86
N VAL A 127 12.25 25.90 -21.62
CA VAL A 127 11.07 26.33 -22.36
C VAL A 127 11.31 27.62 -23.13
N ASP A 128 10.58 27.79 -24.22
CA ASP A 128 10.63 28.98 -25.05
C ASP A 128 9.94 30.15 -24.35
N VAL A 129 10.29 31.35 -24.80
CA VAL A 129 9.54 32.58 -24.55
C VAL A 129 8.69 32.91 -25.80
N SER A 130 7.94 31.97 -26.39
CA SER A 130 7.01 32.31 -27.48
C SER A 130 5.69 32.86 -26.92
N GLN A 131 5.47 34.17 -27.02
CA GLN A 131 4.83 34.88 -28.15
C GLN A 131 3.34 34.52 -28.28
N ASN A 132 2.50 35.25 -27.54
CA ASN A 132 1.07 35.34 -27.84
C ASN A 132 0.88 36.13 -29.16
N GLN A 133 0.61 35.43 -30.25
CA GLN A 133 -0.19 35.97 -31.36
C GLN A 133 -0.97 34.85 -32.08
N PRO A 134 -2.25 35.10 -32.44
CA PRO A 134 -2.67 34.78 -33.81
C PRO A 134 -3.42 35.92 -34.53
N SER A 135 -2.90 36.21 -35.74
CA SER A 135 -3.50 36.63 -37.03
C SER A 135 -4.63 37.67 -37.19
N ALA A 136 -4.22 38.78 -37.83
CA ALA A 136 -4.70 39.41 -39.09
C ALA A 136 -6.12 40.01 -39.23
N THR A 137 -6.20 41.35 -39.23
CA THR A 137 -6.76 42.18 -40.35
C THR A 137 -6.27 43.65 -40.23
N ILE A 138 -6.00 44.32 -41.36
CA ILE A 138 -5.41 45.68 -41.56
C ILE A 138 -6.51 46.64 -42.12
N PRO A 139 -6.46 48.01 -42.15
CA PRO A 139 -5.63 49.04 -41.46
C PRO A 139 -6.47 50.16 -40.76
N VAL A 140 -5.80 51.08 -40.03
CA VAL A 140 -5.76 52.56 -40.22
C VAL A 140 -5.38 53.24 -38.89
N ALA A 141 -4.45 54.18 -39.00
CA ALA A 141 -3.73 54.86 -37.94
C ALA A 141 -4.60 55.74 -37.02
N THR A 142 -4.23 55.79 -35.74
CA THR A 142 -3.99 57.04 -35.01
C THR A 142 -3.12 56.74 -33.80
N VAL A 143 -1.97 57.41 -33.72
CA VAL A 143 -1.10 57.44 -32.54
C VAL A 143 -1.85 58.17 -31.43
N SER A 144 -2.01 57.53 -30.28
CA SER A 144 -2.22 58.21 -29.00
C SER A 144 -1.68 57.32 -27.89
N SER A 145 -0.66 57.86 -27.24
CA SER A 145 -0.01 57.37 -26.04
C SER A 145 -0.97 57.23 -24.87
N SER A 146 -1.01 56.04 -24.28
CA SER A 146 -1.30 55.86 -22.85
C SER A 146 -0.55 54.62 -22.35
N VAL A 147 0.37 54.86 -21.41
CA VAL A 147 1.09 53.84 -20.65
C VAL A 147 0.07 53.07 -19.82
N ASP A 148 -0.24 51.84 -20.22
CA ASP A 148 -0.99 50.90 -19.39
C ASP A 148 0.02 50.06 -18.59
N ILE A 149 0.10 50.34 -17.29
CA ILE A 149 0.89 49.56 -16.35
C ILE A 149 0.06 48.31 -16.02
N SER A 150 0.28 47.23 -16.77
CA SER A 150 -0.29 45.90 -16.47
C SER A 150 0.27 45.41 -15.13
N GLN A 151 -0.45 45.67 -14.04
CA GLN A 151 -0.16 45.11 -12.72
C GLN A 151 -0.36 43.59 -12.79
N SER A 152 0.73 42.81 -12.68
CA SER A 152 0.64 41.35 -12.66
C SER A 152 -0.14 40.85 -11.43
N GLN A 153 -0.97 39.83 -11.60
CA GLN A 153 -1.80 39.25 -10.54
C GLN A 153 -0.93 38.83 -9.33
N PRO A 154 -1.36 39.07 -8.08
CA PRO A 154 -0.65 38.60 -6.91
C PRO A 154 -0.48 37.08 -6.89
N SER A 155 0.66 36.59 -6.42
CA SER A 155 0.93 35.15 -6.30
C SER A 155 1.79 34.83 -5.08
N VAL A 156 1.71 33.58 -4.61
CA VAL A 156 2.62 32.99 -3.63
C VAL A 156 3.39 31.84 -4.27
N THR A 157 4.57 31.52 -3.75
CA THR A 157 5.41 30.41 -4.21
C THR A 157 6.02 29.69 -3.02
N VAL A 158 5.79 28.39 -2.87
CA VAL A 158 6.35 27.59 -1.78
C VAL A 158 7.86 27.41 -1.99
N LEU A 159 8.66 27.68 -0.96
CA LEU A 159 10.12 27.56 -1.00
C LEU A 159 10.65 26.43 -0.11
N SER A 160 9.98 26.12 1.00
CA SER A 160 10.31 24.97 1.85
C SER A 160 9.13 24.61 2.77
N PRO A 161 8.90 23.33 3.08
CA PRO A 161 9.46 22.18 2.35
C PRO A 161 8.99 22.16 0.89
N ASN A 162 9.91 21.81 -0.01
CA ASN A 162 9.69 21.88 -1.45
C ASN A 162 9.95 20.56 -2.19
N GLY A 163 10.36 19.51 -1.47
CA GLY A 163 10.59 18.18 -2.03
C GLY A 163 11.84 17.51 -1.46
N GLY A 164 11.72 16.23 -1.11
CA GLY A 164 12.84 15.39 -0.67
C GLY A 164 13.29 15.56 0.78
N GLU A 165 12.79 16.56 1.51
CA GLU A 165 13.13 16.74 2.92
C GLU A 165 12.64 15.56 3.78
N ASN A 166 13.36 15.26 4.86
CA ASN A 166 13.00 14.22 5.82
C ASN A 166 12.82 14.84 7.19
N PHE A 167 11.58 14.90 7.66
CA PHE A 167 11.21 15.44 8.95
C PHE A 167 10.84 14.33 9.92
N GLN A 168 11.15 14.55 11.19
CA GLN A 168 10.66 13.75 12.30
C GLN A 168 9.38 14.37 12.86
N SER A 169 8.37 13.54 13.08
CA SER A 169 7.13 13.91 13.77
C SER A 169 7.43 14.52 15.14
N GLY A 170 6.77 15.63 15.47
CA GLY A 170 7.01 16.42 16.68
C GLY A 170 8.17 17.42 16.59
N GLY A 171 8.96 17.39 15.51
CA GLY A 171 10.01 18.39 15.26
C GLY A 171 9.45 19.76 14.88
N SER A 172 10.21 20.83 15.15
CA SER A 172 9.88 22.20 14.74
C SER A 172 10.67 22.56 13.49
N TYR A 173 9.99 22.96 12.42
CA TYR A 173 10.56 23.32 11.13
C TYR A 173 9.95 24.63 10.62
N TYR A 174 10.51 25.21 9.57
CA TYR A 174 9.95 26.39 8.95
C TYR A 174 9.29 26.06 7.62
N VAL A 175 8.08 26.58 7.41
CA VAL A 175 7.51 26.71 6.07
C VAL A 175 7.89 28.08 5.54
N THR A 176 8.45 28.15 4.33
CA THR A 176 8.88 29.40 3.69
C THR A 176 8.23 29.58 2.33
N TRP A 177 7.98 30.83 1.95
CA TRP A 177 7.37 31.18 0.67
C TRP A 177 7.85 32.54 0.16
N ALA A 178 7.81 32.73 -1.16
CA ALA A 178 7.92 34.04 -1.80
C ALA A 178 6.52 34.53 -2.20
N SER A 179 6.36 35.84 -2.37
CA SER A 179 5.14 36.40 -2.95
C SER A 179 5.45 37.54 -3.92
N ILE A 180 4.63 37.66 -4.95
CA ILE A 180 4.72 38.73 -5.97
C ILE A 180 3.43 39.53 -5.89
N ASN A 181 3.53 40.85 -5.81
CA ASN A 181 2.39 41.78 -5.73
C ASN A 181 1.38 41.48 -4.62
N LEU A 182 1.75 40.66 -3.63
CA LEU A 182 1.00 40.43 -2.41
C LEU A 182 1.58 41.35 -1.32
N PRO A 183 0.80 42.31 -0.79
CA PRO A 183 1.26 43.20 0.26
C PRO A 183 1.74 42.47 1.52
N SER A 184 2.63 43.10 2.30
CA SER A 184 3.15 42.54 3.55
C SER A 184 2.11 42.50 4.69
N ASP A 185 1.01 43.23 4.57
CA ASP A 185 -0.12 43.21 5.52
C ASP A 185 -1.19 42.16 5.17
N ALA A 186 -1.02 41.42 4.08
CA ALA A 186 -1.90 40.30 3.70
C ALA A 186 -1.60 39.03 4.52
N TYR A 187 -2.53 38.06 4.46
CA TYR A 187 -2.42 36.78 5.16
C TYR A 187 -2.48 35.59 4.20
N VAL A 188 -1.83 34.48 4.57
CA VAL A 188 -1.86 33.20 3.86
C VAL A 188 -2.35 32.06 4.76
N ASN A 189 -2.93 31.03 4.16
CA ASN A 189 -3.20 29.75 4.80
C ASN A 189 -2.20 28.72 4.28
N ILE A 190 -1.73 27.86 5.17
CA ILE A 190 -0.75 26.81 4.87
C ILE A 190 -1.41 25.47 5.21
N TRP A 191 -1.41 24.57 4.24
CA TRP A 191 -2.00 23.25 4.30
C TRP A 191 -0.93 22.18 4.18
N LEU A 192 -1.11 21.07 4.89
CA LEU A 192 -0.34 19.85 4.74
C LEU A 192 -1.23 18.79 4.10
N LEU A 193 -0.82 18.27 2.95
CA LEU A 193 -1.61 17.34 2.16
C LEU A 193 -0.81 16.07 1.88
N ASP A 194 -1.49 14.94 1.84
CA ASP A 194 -0.90 13.68 1.39
C ASP A 194 -0.45 13.78 -0.07
N SER A 195 0.76 13.29 -0.37
CA SER A 195 1.36 13.47 -1.70
C SER A 195 0.74 12.62 -2.80
N SER A 196 -0.13 11.66 -2.47
CA SER A 196 -0.79 10.82 -3.46
C SER A 196 -2.24 11.26 -3.72
N THR A 197 -2.95 11.61 -2.65
CA THR A 197 -4.38 11.93 -2.68
C THR A 197 -4.65 13.44 -2.73
N ARG A 198 -3.66 14.28 -2.39
CA ARG A 198 -3.80 15.73 -2.21
C ARG A 198 -4.87 16.11 -1.16
N LEU A 199 -5.30 15.16 -0.33
CA LEU A 199 -6.18 15.39 0.80
C LEU A 199 -5.35 15.75 2.04
N GLY A 200 -5.85 16.65 2.85
CA GLY A 200 -5.20 17.03 4.10
C GLY A 200 -5.86 18.19 4.79
N ASN A 201 -5.13 18.84 5.69
CA ASN A 201 -5.69 19.81 6.62
C ASN A 201 -4.83 21.08 6.67
N MET A 202 -5.45 22.20 7.06
CA MET A 202 -4.77 23.48 7.25
C MET A 202 -3.93 23.43 8.52
N ILE A 203 -2.60 23.53 8.39
CA ILE A 203 -1.64 23.49 9.50
C ILE A 203 -1.47 24.85 10.16
N LEU A 204 -1.60 25.93 9.39
CA LEU A 204 -1.49 27.29 9.88
C LEU A 204 -2.46 28.17 9.09
N GLY A 205 -3.40 28.83 9.77
CA GLY A 205 -4.38 29.72 9.15
C GLY A 205 -4.10 31.19 9.46
N LYS A 206 -4.41 32.08 8.52
CA LYS A 206 -4.21 33.54 8.66
C LYS A 206 -2.81 33.93 9.14
N VAL A 207 -1.79 33.38 8.48
CA VAL A 207 -0.38 33.68 8.75
C VAL A 207 0.00 34.98 8.04
N PRO A 208 0.60 35.98 8.72
CA PRO A 208 1.07 37.20 8.05
C PRO A 208 2.03 36.89 6.88
N ASN A 209 1.95 37.65 5.78
CA ASN A 209 2.80 37.49 4.60
C ASN A 209 4.26 37.97 4.85
N THR A 210 4.95 37.32 5.78
CA THR A 210 6.35 37.59 6.15
C THR A 210 7.33 36.64 5.46
N GLY A 211 6.85 35.74 4.59
CA GLY A 211 7.66 34.78 3.83
C GLY A 211 8.14 33.56 4.61
N SER A 212 7.79 33.44 5.89
CA SER A 212 8.11 32.27 6.71
C SER A 212 7.19 32.14 7.92
N ALA A 213 6.91 30.89 8.33
CA ALA A 213 6.23 30.56 9.57
C ALA A 213 6.82 29.30 10.19
N ASN A 214 6.92 29.29 11.52
CA ASN A 214 7.30 28.09 12.26
C ASN A 214 6.13 27.10 12.28
N TRP A 215 6.41 25.87 11.87
CA TRP A 215 5.51 24.74 11.85
C TRP A 215 6.12 23.63 12.71
N VAL A 216 5.44 23.29 13.79
CA VAL A 216 5.71 22.01 14.45
C VAL A 216 5.07 20.95 13.56
N ALA A 217 5.86 20.00 13.06
CA ALA A 217 5.41 18.82 12.32
C ALA A 217 4.59 17.91 13.25
N SER A 218 3.42 18.44 13.61
CA SER A 218 2.46 17.93 14.56
C SER A 218 1.23 17.52 13.77
N SER A 219 0.64 16.39 14.16
CA SER A 219 -0.62 15.92 13.63
C SER A 219 -1.67 17.02 13.81
N LEU A 220 -2.28 17.49 12.74
CA LEU A 220 -3.52 18.25 12.86
C LEU A 220 -4.62 17.33 13.36
N ASN A 221 -5.39 17.87 14.30
CA ASN A 221 -6.54 17.25 14.94
C ASN A 221 -7.57 16.69 13.92
N VAL A 222 -7.81 15.38 14.08
CA VAL A 222 -9.02 14.54 13.93
C VAL A 222 -8.62 13.31 13.09
N LEU A 223 -8.17 12.21 13.70
CA LEU A 223 -8.96 11.38 14.63
C LEU A 223 -8.20 11.13 15.95
N THR A 224 -8.85 11.43 17.07
CA THR A 224 -8.44 10.94 18.38
C THR A 224 -8.85 9.47 18.51
N ASP A 225 -7.91 8.58 18.80
CA ASP A 225 -8.23 7.34 19.50
C ASP A 225 -8.74 7.71 20.89
N GLN A 226 -10.04 7.51 21.14
CA GLN A 226 -10.70 7.81 22.41
C GLN A 226 -10.15 6.98 23.59
N THR A 227 -9.32 5.97 23.33
CA THR A 227 -8.78 5.08 24.37
C THR A 227 -7.33 5.36 24.77
N THR A 228 -6.50 6.00 23.93
CA THR A 228 -5.04 6.11 24.21
C THR A 228 -4.48 7.54 24.23
N LEU A 229 -5.24 8.56 23.79
CA LEU A 229 -4.82 9.98 23.83
C LEU A 229 -3.38 10.26 23.31
N GLN A 230 -2.90 9.51 22.31
CA GLN A 230 -1.66 9.85 21.61
C GLN A 230 -1.88 10.16 20.12
N PRO A 231 -1.18 11.18 19.56
CA PRO A 231 -1.25 11.53 18.14
C PRO A 231 -0.44 10.56 17.26
N ILE A 232 -1.04 10.07 16.16
CA ILE A 232 -0.35 9.23 15.17
C ILE A 232 -0.36 9.93 13.81
N ILE A 233 0.83 10.29 13.32
CA ILE A 233 1.11 10.45 11.88
C ILE A 233 1.40 9.05 11.34
N SER A 234 0.91 8.66 10.16
CA SER A 234 1.55 7.56 9.43
C SER A 234 2.80 8.11 8.76
N SER A 235 3.94 7.44 8.92
CA SER A 235 5.11 7.74 8.10
C SER A 235 4.69 7.81 6.63
N GLY A 236 5.06 8.89 5.95
CA GLY A 236 4.42 9.19 4.66
C GLY A 236 5.03 10.36 3.93
N LYS A 237 4.62 10.50 2.68
CA LYS A 237 5.02 11.58 1.78
C LYS A 237 3.92 12.64 1.75
N TYR A 238 4.30 13.90 1.93
CA TYR A 238 3.40 15.03 2.05
C TYR A 238 3.82 16.17 1.13
N VAL A 239 2.89 17.06 0.80
CA VAL A 239 3.14 18.33 0.11
C VAL A 239 2.58 19.48 0.93
N ILE A 240 3.20 20.65 0.82
CA ILE A 240 2.63 21.90 1.34
C ILE A 240 1.76 22.53 0.26
N PHE A 241 0.69 23.19 0.67
CA PHE A 241 -0.12 24.05 -0.20
C PHE A 241 -0.34 25.39 0.51
N ILE A 242 -0.03 26.49 -0.17
CA ILE A 242 -0.19 27.85 0.36
C ILE A 242 -1.15 28.62 -0.54
N GLU A 243 -2.19 29.17 0.09
CA GLU A 243 -3.17 30.04 -0.56
C GLU A 243 -3.29 31.37 0.19
N CYS A 244 -3.79 32.41 -0.47
CA CYS A 244 -4.09 33.66 0.22
C CYS A 244 -5.37 33.54 1.04
N ALA A 245 -5.33 34.03 2.28
CA ALA A 245 -6.43 33.89 3.24
C ALA A 245 -7.46 35.03 3.14
N ASP A 246 -7.01 36.24 2.78
CA ASP A 246 -7.82 37.46 2.81
C ASP A 246 -7.77 38.28 1.50
N ARG A 247 -7.06 37.78 0.49
CA ARG A 247 -6.90 38.40 -0.83
C ARG A 247 -6.98 37.33 -1.92
N ASN A 248 -7.29 37.74 -3.15
CA ASN A 248 -7.19 36.82 -4.29
C ASN A 248 -5.75 36.79 -4.81
N CYS A 249 -5.14 35.62 -4.85
CA CYS A 249 -3.82 35.42 -5.43
C CYS A 249 -3.72 34.02 -6.01
N THR A 250 -2.74 33.81 -6.89
CA THR A 250 -2.39 32.46 -7.35
C THR A 250 -1.72 31.71 -6.20
N ALA A 251 -2.37 30.64 -5.74
CA ALA A 251 -1.87 29.71 -4.73
C ALA A 251 -0.80 28.78 -5.32
N ASP A 252 -0.02 28.13 -4.46
CA ASP A 252 1.06 27.25 -4.88
C ASP A 252 1.22 26.02 -3.99
N TYR A 253 1.77 24.95 -4.55
CA TYR A 253 2.12 23.72 -3.86
C TYR A 253 3.64 23.62 -3.69
N SER A 254 4.09 22.84 -2.70
CA SER A 254 5.46 22.32 -2.74
C SER A 254 5.66 21.54 -4.02
N TYR A 255 6.83 21.72 -4.60
CA TYR A 255 7.16 21.24 -5.93
C TYR A 255 7.19 19.70 -6.00
N ASP A 256 7.80 19.05 -5.02
CA ASP A 256 7.67 17.61 -4.79
C ASP A 256 7.30 17.33 -3.31
N SER A 257 7.08 16.05 -3.02
CA SER A 257 6.77 15.57 -1.70
C SER A 257 8.00 15.44 -0.80
N PHE A 258 7.81 15.71 0.48
CA PHE A 258 8.77 15.46 1.56
C PHE A 258 8.24 14.37 2.48
N VAL A 259 9.12 13.74 3.24
CA VAL A 259 8.78 12.63 4.13
C VAL A 259 8.65 13.13 5.56
N ILE A 260 7.56 12.76 6.23
CA ILE A 260 7.48 12.82 7.69
C ILE A 260 7.61 11.40 8.21
N THR A 261 8.62 11.16 9.04
CA THR A 261 8.90 9.90 9.71
C THR A 261 8.46 9.97 11.16
N VAL A 262 7.80 8.91 11.64
CA VAL A 262 7.52 8.75 13.07
C VAL A 262 8.65 7.93 13.67
N PRO A 263 9.24 8.35 14.81
CA PRO A 263 10.26 7.54 15.46
C PRO A 263 9.69 6.16 15.82
N SER A 264 10.31 5.12 15.27
CA SER A 264 9.97 3.72 15.51
C SER A 264 10.34 3.33 16.94
N THR A 265 9.36 2.90 17.74
CA THR A 265 9.61 2.33 19.07
C THR A 265 10.06 0.88 18.94
N LYS A 266 11.20 0.51 19.54
CA LYS A 266 11.60 -0.90 19.62
C LYS A 266 10.83 -1.60 20.74
N VAL A 267 10.26 -2.75 20.45
CA VAL A 267 9.52 -3.61 21.39
C VAL A 267 10.15 -5.00 21.43
N GLU A 268 9.92 -5.69 22.54
CA GLU A 268 10.36 -7.07 22.78
C GLU A 268 9.12 -7.91 23.08
N GLU A 269 9.02 -9.09 22.47
CA GLU A 269 7.92 -10.03 22.68
C GLU A 269 8.37 -11.48 22.49
N GLN A 270 7.57 -12.42 22.99
CA GLN A 270 7.80 -13.85 22.79
C GLN A 270 6.84 -14.42 21.75
N VAL A 271 7.38 -15.12 20.76
CA VAL A 271 6.59 -15.90 19.80
C VAL A 271 6.71 -17.38 20.15
N LYS A 272 5.57 -18.02 20.41
CA LYS A 272 5.49 -19.48 20.59
C LYS A 272 5.13 -20.15 19.27
N CYS A 273 6.06 -20.87 18.68
CA CYS A 273 5.81 -21.70 17.52
C CYS A 273 5.15 -23.02 17.93
N ILE A 274 4.07 -23.41 17.26
CA ILE A 274 3.31 -24.65 17.53
C ILE A 274 3.36 -25.53 16.29
N PHE A 275 3.86 -26.76 16.44
CA PHE A 275 4.01 -27.76 15.38
C PHE A 275 2.92 -28.83 15.53
N LYS A 276 1.73 -28.52 15.03
CA LYS A 276 0.58 -29.44 15.15
C LYS A 276 0.88 -30.77 14.46
N SER A 277 0.52 -31.86 15.15
CA SER A 277 0.69 -33.24 14.66
C SER A 277 2.15 -33.66 14.43
N SER A 278 3.13 -32.89 14.90
CA SER A 278 4.53 -33.29 14.89
C SER A 278 4.88 -34.05 16.17
N THR A 279 5.57 -35.18 16.01
CA THR A 279 6.19 -35.95 17.11
C THR A 279 7.72 -35.92 17.06
N SER A 280 8.28 -35.36 15.99
CA SER A 280 9.71 -35.16 15.77
C SER A 280 10.07 -33.68 15.88
N GLU A 281 11.32 -33.37 16.20
CA GLU A 281 11.80 -31.99 16.31
C GLU A 281 11.61 -31.22 15.00
N GLN A 282 10.95 -30.07 15.09
CA GLN A 282 10.80 -29.11 14.00
C GLN A 282 11.45 -27.79 14.38
N LYS A 283 11.86 -27.04 13.36
CA LYS A 283 12.41 -25.70 13.46
C LYS A 283 11.36 -24.69 13.03
N CYS A 284 11.32 -23.57 13.72
CA CYS A 284 10.57 -22.36 13.39
C CYS A 284 11.59 -21.23 13.24
N TYR A 285 11.59 -20.52 12.12
CA TYR A 285 12.58 -19.49 11.82
C TYR A 285 11.98 -18.40 10.96
N ILE A 286 12.53 -17.19 11.05
CA ILE A 286 12.05 -16.06 10.25
C ILE A 286 12.52 -16.21 8.80
N ALA A 287 11.65 -15.87 7.86
CA ALA A 287 11.98 -15.91 6.44
C ALA A 287 13.11 -14.92 6.09
N THR A 288 14.06 -15.37 5.25
CA THR A 288 15.31 -14.66 4.91
C THR A 288 15.14 -13.31 4.20
N ASP A 289 13.95 -13.01 3.69
CA ASP A 289 13.57 -11.71 3.13
C ASP A 289 13.38 -10.63 4.21
N ASN A 290 13.21 -11.02 5.48
CA ASN A 290 13.28 -10.11 6.63
C ASN A 290 14.71 -10.07 7.21
N SER A 291 15.65 -9.47 6.46
CA SER A 291 17.09 -9.45 6.80
C SER A 291 17.43 -8.88 8.19
N ASN A 292 16.57 -8.04 8.75
CA ASN A 292 16.75 -7.47 10.09
C ASN A 292 16.47 -8.47 11.23
N TYR A 293 15.89 -9.63 10.91
CA TYR A 293 15.38 -10.61 11.87
C TYR A 293 15.80 -12.05 11.57
N SER A 294 16.71 -12.27 10.61
CA SER A 294 17.08 -13.59 10.10
C SER A 294 17.64 -14.56 11.16
N ASP A 295 18.08 -14.04 12.29
CA ASP A 295 18.77 -14.81 13.34
C ASP A 295 17.81 -15.39 14.39
N TYR A 296 16.52 -15.01 14.37
CA TYR A 296 15.55 -15.50 15.33
C TYR A 296 14.86 -16.78 14.87
N GLY A 297 14.82 -17.76 15.77
CA GLY A 297 14.13 -19.02 15.58
C GLY A 297 14.21 -19.90 16.82
N CYS A 298 13.40 -20.96 16.83
CA CYS A 298 13.44 -21.97 17.87
C CYS A 298 13.22 -23.37 17.27
N SER A 299 13.53 -24.41 18.05
CA SER A 299 13.27 -25.80 17.66
C SER A 299 12.57 -26.56 18.79
N GLY A 300 11.67 -27.49 18.43
CA GLY A 300 10.94 -28.33 19.39
C GLY A 300 10.03 -29.34 18.69
N ALA A 301 9.60 -30.39 19.39
CA ALA A 301 8.79 -31.46 18.80
C ALA A 301 7.31 -31.05 18.60
N GLU A 302 6.66 -30.52 19.64
CA GLU A 302 5.26 -30.06 19.58
C GLU A 302 5.16 -28.53 19.55
N SER A 303 6.08 -27.85 20.24
CA SER A 303 6.19 -26.39 20.24
C SER A 303 7.56 -25.93 20.69
N CYS A 304 7.89 -24.68 20.39
CA CYS A 304 9.05 -23.97 20.93
C CYS A 304 8.70 -22.49 21.09
N ALA A 305 9.51 -21.74 21.83
CA ALA A 305 9.33 -20.29 21.98
C ALA A 305 10.64 -19.55 21.71
N VAL A 306 10.54 -18.33 21.20
CA VAL A 306 11.66 -17.44 20.92
C VAL A 306 11.29 -16.02 21.32
N ASP A 307 12.20 -15.37 22.04
CA ASP A 307 12.09 -13.94 22.35
C ASP A 307 12.69 -13.14 21.19
N ILE A 308 11.89 -12.24 20.63
CA ILE A 308 12.27 -11.41 19.49
C ILE A 308 12.25 -9.93 19.89
N ARG A 309 13.15 -9.15 19.28
CA ARG A 309 13.23 -7.71 19.48
C ARG A 309 13.19 -7.02 18.14
N GLY A 310 12.29 -6.06 17.98
CA GLY A 310 12.02 -5.43 16.70
C GLY A 310 11.35 -4.07 16.81
N ILE A 311 11.08 -3.45 15.67
CA ILE A 311 10.33 -2.21 15.59
C ILE A 311 8.84 -2.51 15.75
N ASN A 312 8.15 -1.77 16.62
CA ASN A 312 6.70 -1.86 16.80
C ASN A 312 5.98 -1.62 15.45
N GLY A 313 5.11 -2.54 15.07
CA GLY A 313 4.41 -2.61 13.78
C GLY A 313 5.09 -3.50 12.74
N ASP A 314 6.33 -3.96 12.95
CA ASP A 314 7.02 -4.83 11.98
C ASP A 314 6.31 -6.16 11.85
N LYS A 315 6.04 -6.55 10.60
CA LYS A 315 5.39 -7.81 10.27
C LYS A 315 6.44 -8.90 10.06
N ILE A 316 6.32 -9.98 10.82
CA ILE A 316 7.28 -11.08 10.82
C ILE A 316 6.66 -12.31 10.15
N THR A 317 7.32 -12.78 9.09
CA THR A 317 6.98 -14.05 8.43
C THR A 317 7.83 -15.17 9.01
N TRP A 318 7.19 -16.18 9.56
CA TRP A 318 7.79 -17.38 10.08
C TRP A 318 7.63 -18.54 9.10
N LYS A 319 8.65 -19.40 9.05
CA LYS A 319 8.70 -20.66 8.30
C LYS A 319 8.98 -21.80 9.26
N SER A 320 8.53 -23.01 8.89
CA SER A 320 8.89 -24.22 9.62
C SER A 320 9.63 -25.24 8.76
N SER A 321 10.47 -26.06 9.39
CA SER A 321 11.09 -27.23 8.75
C SER A 321 10.08 -28.30 8.32
N CYS A 322 8.89 -28.36 8.93
CA CYS A 322 7.82 -29.25 8.48
C CYS A 322 7.02 -28.69 7.30
N GLY A 323 7.34 -27.46 6.86
CA GLY A 323 6.60 -26.71 5.87
C GLY A 323 5.59 -25.73 6.50
N GLY A 324 5.05 -24.84 5.66
CA GLY A 324 4.08 -23.83 6.06
C GLY A 324 4.70 -22.48 6.47
N TYR A 325 3.83 -21.49 6.54
CA TYR A 325 4.13 -20.12 6.93
C TYR A 325 3.23 -19.73 8.09
N ALA A 326 3.70 -18.80 8.93
CA ALA A 326 2.89 -18.16 9.95
C ALA A 326 3.34 -16.69 10.08
N TYR A 327 2.49 -15.83 10.64
CA TYR A 327 2.72 -14.40 10.65
C TYR A 327 2.46 -13.81 12.04
N THR A 328 3.35 -12.93 12.50
CA THR A 328 3.21 -12.17 13.75
C THR A 328 3.54 -10.69 13.51
N VAL A 329 3.22 -9.82 14.45
CA VAL A 329 3.51 -8.38 14.39
C VAL A 329 4.15 -7.93 15.68
N MET A 330 5.34 -7.35 15.59
CA MET A 330 6.02 -6.73 16.71
C MET A 330 5.11 -5.69 17.35
N ASN A 331 4.55 -5.95 18.53
CA ASN A 331 3.73 -5.00 19.26
C ASN A 331 3.97 -5.05 20.78
N GLY A 332 4.91 -5.89 21.22
CA GLY A 332 5.25 -6.07 22.64
C GLY A 332 4.35 -7.06 23.36
N SER A 333 3.43 -7.73 22.63
CA SER A 333 2.57 -8.78 23.16
C SER A 333 2.97 -10.13 22.59
N ASN A 334 2.91 -11.16 23.43
CA ASN A 334 3.28 -12.51 23.00
C ASN A 334 2.29 -13.08 21.98
N GLU A 335 2.80 -13.71 20.93
CA GLU A 335 2.02 -14.24 19.82
C GLU A 335 2.37 -15.71 19.52
N TYR A 336 1.62 -16.32 18.60
CA TYR A 336 1.78 -17.72 18.22
C TYR A 336 1.98 -17.89 16.72
N ALA A 337 3.01 -18.63 16.34
CA ALA A 337 3.25 -19.05 14.96
C ALA A 337 2.87 -20.54 14.80
N VAL A 338 1.78 -20.85 14.11
CA VAL A 338 1.23 -22.22 14.07
C VAL A 338 1.52 -22.87 12.73
N PHE A 339 2.15 -24.05 12.76
CA PHE A 339 2.49 -24.86 11.60
C PHE A 339 1.81 -26.23 11.72
N ASN A 340 1.33 -26.76 10.60
CA ASN A 340 0.66 -28.05 10.55
C ASN A 340 1.59 -29.09 9.91
N CYS A 341 2.11 -30.01 10.72
CA CYS A 341 3.20 -30.91 10.33
C CYS A 341 2.74 -32.34 9.99
N ALA A 342 1.43 -32.54 9.78
CA ALA A 342 0.82 -33.84 9.56
C ALA A 342 1.27 -34.57 8.28
N ASP A 343 2.05 -33.92 7.41
CA ASP A 343 2.52 -34.47 6.12
C ASP A 343 3.96 -34.99 6.09
N GLN A 344 4.66 -35.04 7.22
CA GLN A 344 6.06 -35.49 7.25
C GLN A 344 6.20 -36.89 7.85
N ALA A 345 5.59 -37.90 7.20
CA ALA A 345 5.90 -39.30 7.42
C ALA A 345 6.68 -39.86 6.21
N ILE A 346 8.01 -39.86 6.35
CA ILE A 346 8.98 -40.84 5.83
C ILE A 346 9.16 -40.87 4.29
N ALA A 347 10.16 -40.13 3.79
CA ALA A 347 10.87 -40.49 2.57
C ALA A 347 12.10 -41.36 2.93
N THR A 348 11.90 -42.66 3.15
CA THR A 348 12.96 -43.66 2.91
C THR A 348 12.86 -44.12 1.46
N PRO A 349 14.00 -44.28 0.75
CA PRO A 349 13.98 -44.67 -0.64
C PRO A 349 13.60 -46.15 -0.74
N THR A 350 12.33 -46.43 -1.00
CA THR A 350 11.89 -47.79 -1.34
C THR A 350 11.44 -47.81 -2.79
N ILE A 351 12.05 -48.75 -3.50
CA ILE A 351 11.92 -49.04 -4.92
C ILE A 351 10.45 -49.17 -5.33
N LEU A 352 10.15 -48.56 -6.48
CA LEU A 352 8.90 -48.69 -7.23
C LEU A 352 8.38 -50.14 -7.24
N THR A 353 7.31 -50.38 -6.48
CA THR A 353 6.32 -51.37 -6.86
C THR A 353 4.94 -50.73 -6.82
N THR A 354 4.12 -51.18 -7.75
CA THR A 354 2.87 -50.62 -8.28
C THR A 354 1.86 -50.10 -7.25
N PRO A 355 1.06 -49.07 -7.61
CA PRO A 355 0.18 -48.38 -6.67
C PRO A 355 -1.03 -49.26 -6.29
N ALA A 356 -1.15 -49.53 -4.99
CA ALA A 356 -2.42 -49.90 -4.38
C ALA A 356 -3.27 -48.62 -4.22
N THR A 357 -4.50 -48.68 -4.71
CA THR A 357 -5.52 -47.62 -4.66
C THR A 357 -5.77 -47.11 -3.24
N VAL A 358 -5.37 -45.87 -2.98
CA VAL A 358 -5.80 -45.11 -1.79
C VAL A 358 -7.23 -44.61 -2.02
N SER A 359 -8.13 -44.83 -1.06
CA SER A 359 -9.56 -44.56 -1.20
C SER A 359 -9.84 -43.03 -1.20
N PRO A 360 -10.68 -42.50 -2.11
CA PRO A 360 -10.90 -41.06 -2.32
C PRO A 360 -11.49 -40.30 -1.11
N THR A 361 -12.06 -41.03 -0.15
CA THR A 361 -12.76 -40.45 1.01
C THR A 361 -11.83 -39.82 2.05
N VAL A 362 -10.59 -40.31 2.18
CA VAL A 362 -9.62 -39.80 3.19
C VAL A 362 -8.98 -38.49 2.73
N THR A 363 -8.66 -38.36 1.44
CA THR A 363 -8.08 -37.15 0.84
C THR A 363 -9.03 -35.95 0.91
N ALA A 364 -10.32 -36.15 0.60
CA ALA A 364 -11.32 -35.08 0.62
C ALA A 364 -11.65 -34.57 2.04
N ALA A 365 -11.50 -35.40 3.08
CA ALA A 365 -11.68 -34.99 4.46
C ALA A 365 -10.53 -34.10 4.93
N LYS A 366 -9.31 -34.43 4.53
CA LYS A 366 -8.09 -33.68 4.85
C LYS A 366 -8.04 -32.32 4.17
N GLU A 367 -8.34 -32.26 2.87
CA GLU A 367 -8.48 -31.00 2.12
C GLU A 367 -9.55 -30.08 2.73
N LYS A 368 -10.61 -30.67 3.31
CA LYS A 368 -11.68 -29.90 3.95
C LYS A 368 -11.24 -29.23 5.23
N GLU A 369 -10.35 -29.86 5.99
CA GLU A 369 -9.82 -29.36 7.25
C GLU A 369 -8.75 -28.28 7.02
N GLU A 370 -7.87 -28.48 6.05
CA GLU A 370 -6.88 -27.49 5.61
C GLU A 370 -7.53 -26.18 5.17
N GLN A 371 -8.60 -26.24 4.39
CA GLN A 371 -9.33 -25.03 3.98
C GLN A 371 -9.95 -24.29 5.17
N ILE A 372 -10.39 -24.99 6.22
CA ILE A 372 -10.96 -24.33 7.41
C ILE A 372 -9.85 -23.61 8.18
N LEU A 373 -8.67 -24.21 8.28
CA LEU A 373 -7.51 -23.59 8.92
C LEU A 373 -7.07 -22.33 8.16
N ASP A 374 -6.96 -22.40 6.84
CA ASP A 374 -6.65 -21.24 5.99
C ASP A 374 -7.67 -20.10 6.19
N ILE A 375 -8.97 -20.41 6.17
CA ILE A 375 -10.02 -19.39 6.42
C ILE A 375 -9.86 -18.72 7.78
N ASN A 376 -9.58 -19.49 8.83
CA ASN A 376 -9.37 -18.93 10.17
C ASN A 376 -8.12 -18.04 10.22
N GLU A 377 -7.06 -18.40 9.49
CA GLU A 377 -5.85 -17.59 9.36
C GLU A 377 -6.12 -16.29 8.59
N LYS A 378 -6.81 -16.36 7.44
CA LYS A 378 -7.19 -15.17 6.67
C LYS A 378 -8.05 -14.20 7.46
N SER A 379 -8.97 -14.71 8.29
CA SER A 379 -9.77 -13.89 9.19
C SER A 379 -8.92 -13.10 10.18
N LYS A 380 -7.87 -13.72 10.74
CA LYS A 380 -6.90 -13.04 11.61
C LYS A 380 -6.12 -11.97 10.86
N LEU A 381 -5.60 -12.30 9.67
CA LEU A 381 -4.83 -11.37 8.85
C LEU A 381 -5.66 -10.13 8.45
N LEU A 382 -6.95 -10.31 8.14
CA LEU A 382 -7.88 -9.20 7.92
C LEU A 382 -8.07 -8.35 9.18
N SER A 383 -8.20 -8.99 10.34
CA SER A 383 -8.48 -8.33 11.60
C SER A 383 -7.30 -7.47 12.09
N TYR A 384 -6.05 -7.94 11.98
CA TYR A 384 -4.88 -7.28 12.60
C TYR A 384 -4.08 -6.36 11.67
N ASN A 385 -4.72 -5.70 10.69
CA ASN A 385 -4.03 -4.82 9.72
C ASN A 385 -2.88 -5.51 8.93
N ASN A 386 -2.92 -6.84 8.86
CA ASN A 386 -1.96 -7.69 8.18
C ASN A 386 -2.42 -8.08 6.77
N PHE A 387 -3.28 -7.25 6.19
CA PHE A 387 -3.91 -7.50 4.91
C PHE A 387 -2.93 -7.57 3.73
N ASP A 388 -1.76 -6.95 3.82
CA ASP A 388 -0.73 -7.00 2.77
C ASP A 388 -0.27 -8.43 2.46
N PHE A 389 -0.28 -9.34 3.45
CA PHE A 389 0.03 -10.75 3.22
C PHE A 389 -1.02 -11.44 2.34
N ILE A 390 -2.29 -11.12 2.56
CA ILE A 390 -3.39 -11.59 1.71
C ILE A 390 -3.22 -11.05 0.30
N LEU A 391 -2.91 -9.77 0.15
CA LEU A 391 -2.68 -9.15 -1.16
C LEU A 391 -1.51 -9.81 -1.90
N ALA A 392 -0.42 -10.11 -1.21
CA ALA A 392 0.73 -10.81 -1.79
C ALA A 392 0.33 -12.20 -2.32
N GLU A 393 -0.37 -13.00 -1.51
CA GLU A 393 -0.84 -14.33 -1.93
C GLU A 393 -1.84 -14.27 -3.10
N LEU A 394 -2.76 -13.30 -3.04
CA LEU A 394 -3.70 -13.05 -4.11
C LEU A 394 -3.04 -12.42 -5.35
N ASN A 395 -1.75 -12.07 -5.33
CA ASN A 395 -1.07 -11.31 -6.37
C ASN A 395 -1.86 -10.04 -6.75
N GLN A 396 -2.21 -9.24 -5.75
CA GLN A 396 -2.92 -7.97 -5.89
C GLN A 396 -2.14 -6.84 -5.21
N LEU A 397 -2.29 -5.63 -5.74
CA LEU A 397 -1.76 -4.41 -5.11
C LEU A 397 -2.88 -3.69 -4.35
N ARG A 398 -2.51 -3.11 -3.21
CA ARG A 398 -3.43 -2.30 -2.41
C ARG A 398 -3.80 -1.02 -3.16
N SER A 399 -5.05 -0.59 -3.04
CA SER A 399 -5.59 0.61 -3.67
C SER A 399 -6.62 1.26 -2.76
N ILE A 400 -6.19 2.35 -2.11
CA ILE A 400 -7.04 3.12 -1.19
C ILE A 400 -8.28 3.67 -1.92
N ILE A 401 -8.14 4.09 -3.17
CA ILE A 401 -9.26 4.55 -4.01
C ILE A 401 -10.31 3.45 -4.16
N LYS A 402 -9.89 2.20 -4.38
CA LYS A 402 -10.81 1.06 -4.54
C LYS A 402 -11.49 0.70 -3.21
N GLU A 403 -10.78 0.78 -2.10
CA GLU A 403 -11.32 0.59 -0.74
C GLU A 403 -12.38 1.66 -0.43
N GLN A 404 -12.11 2.94 -0.73
CA GLN A 404 -13.07 4.04 -0.55
C GLN A 404 -14.31 3.90 -1.44
N GLN A 405 -14.12 3.55 -2.72
CA GLN A 405 -15.24 3.29 -3.63
C GLN A 405 -16.11 2.14 -3.16
N THR A 406 -15.49 1.08 -2.63
CA THR A 406 -16.19 -0.07 -2.06
C THR A 406 -16.97 0.32 -0.81
N GLU A 407 -16.36 1.13 0.05
CA GLU A 407 -16.99 1.62 1.26
C GLU A 407 -18.24 2.45 0.95
N ILE A 408 -18.12 3.44 0.06
CA ILE A 408 -19.23 4.32 -0.35
C ILE A 408 -20.35 3.50 -0.99
N LYS A 409 -19.99 2.56 -1.88
CA LYS A 409 -20.95 1.82 -2.69
C LYS A 409 -21.69 0.73 -1.92
N TYR A 410 -21.01 0.02 -1.02
CA TYR A 410 -21.55 -1.15 -0.36
C TYR A 410 -21.61 -0.98 1.16
N LEU A 411 -20.46 -0.69 1.80
CA LEU A 411 -20.35 -0.74 3.26
C LEU A 411 -21.20 0.30 3.97
N LYS A 412 -21.25 1.54 3.46
CA LYS A 412 -22.01 2.64 4.07
C LYS A 412 -23.48 2.30 4.28
N SER A 413 -24.09 1.56 3.35
CA SER A 413 -25.48 1.10 3.48
C SER A 413 -25.64 -0.07 4.44
N LEU A 414 -24.64 -0.97 4.54
CA LEU A 414 -24.69 -2.15 5.40
C LEU A 414 -24.61 -1.80 6.89
N VAL A 415 -23.87 -0.72 7.21
CA VAL A 415 -23.59 -0.27 8.58
C VAL A 415 -24.54 0.84 9.06
N ALA A 416 -25.46 1.33 8.22
CA ALA A 416 -26.25 2.54 8.50
C ALA A 416 -27.16 2.42 9.73
N ASP A 417 -27.59 1.20 10.05
CA ASP A 417 -28.48 0.80 11.13
C ASP A 417 -27.74 0.04 12.26
N ILE A 418 -26.42 -0.11 12.16
CA ILE A 418 -25.58 -0.73 13.19
C ILE A 418 -25.00 0.37 14.08
N LYS A 419 -25.36 0.36 15.36
CA LYS A 419 -24.98 1.40 16.33
C LYS A 419 -23.51 1.32 16.72
N ASP A 420 -23.00 0.12 16.95
CA ASP A 420 -21.67 -0.14 17.48
C ASP A 420 -20.98 -1.16 16.57
N LEU A 421 -20.11 -0.70 15.68
CA LEU A 421 -19.22 -1.56 14.89
C LEU A 421 -17.81 -0.99 15.02
N SER A 422 -16.88 -1.80 15.53
CA SER A 422 -15.49 -1.37 15.69
C SER A 422 -14.89 -0.95 14.34
N GLU A 423 -14.02 0.08 14.34
CA GLU A 423 -13.32 0.51 13.12
C GLU A 423 -12.48 -0.63 12.53
N LYS A 424 -11.88 -1.47 13.37
CA LYS A 424 -11.15 -2.68 12.99
C LYS A 424 -12.04 -3.62 12.18
N SER A 425 -13.23 -3.93 12.69
CA SER A 425 -14.18 -4.83 12.01
C SER A 425 -14.71 -4.20 10.73
N ARG A 426 -15.01 -2.89 10.75
CA ARG A 426 -15.43 -2.12 9.58
C ARG A 426 -14.38 -2.17 8.45
N ASP A 427 -13.12 -1.96 8.78
CA ASP A 427 -12.00 -2.01 7.85
C ASP A 427 -11.77 -3.43 7.32
N ALA A 428 -11.79 -4.45 8.19
CA ALA A 428 -11.67 -5.86 7.80
C ALA A 428 -12.79 -6.26 6.82
N ILE A 429 -14.03 -5.86 7.10
CA ILE A 429 -15.17 -6.06 6.20
C ILE A 429 -14.95 -5.33 4.87
N ASN A 430 -14.51 -4.06 4.90
CA ASN A 430 -14.27 -3.30 3.68
C ASN A 430 -13.21 -3.96 2.78
N LYS A 431 -12.09 -4.40 3.38
CA LYS A 431 -10.99 -5.09 2.69
C LYS A 431 -11.45 -6.43 2.11
N PHE A 432 -12.20 -7.21 2.88
CA PHE A 432 -12.82 -8.44 2.39
C PHE A 432 -13.73 -8.15 1.18
N ILE A 433 -14.64 -7.18 1.27
CA ILE A 433 -15.52 -6.81 0.15
C ILE A 433 -14.70 -6.31 -1.05
N THR A 434 -13.62 -5.59 -0.84
CA THR A 434 -12.82 -4.98 -1.92
C THR A 434 -12.01 -6.01 -2.72
N TYR A 435 -11.42 -6.99 -2.03
CA TYR A 435 -10.41 -7.88 -2.63
C TYR A 435 -10.73 -9.38 -2.53
N GLY A 436 -11.47 -9.80 -1.51
CA GLY A 436 -11.49 -11.19 -1.09
C GLY A 436 -10.26 -11.55 -0.25
N VAL A 437 -10.13 -12.83 0.10
CA VAL A 437 -9.05 -13.34 0.97
C VAL A 437 -8.38 -14.61 0.50
N ASP A 438 -8.97 -15.28 -0.47
CA ASP A 438 -8.49 -16.54 -1.03
C ASP A 438 -8.79 -16.60 -2.53
N SER A 439 -8.28 -17.65 -3.19
CA SER A 439 -8.41 -17.83 -4.64
C SER A 439 -9.88 -17.92 -5.13
N ASN A 440 -10.82 -18.31 -4.25
CA ASN A 440 -12.23 -18.42 -4.58
C ASN A 440 -12.95 -17.07 -4.41
N THR A 441 -12.81 -16.43 -3.25
CA THR A 441 -13.42 -15.14 -2.91
C THR A 441 -12.87 -14.01 -3.76
N LYS A 442 -11.63 -14.10 -4.25
CA LYS A 442 -11.07 -13.20 -5.28
C LYS A 442 -11.87 -13.22 -6.59
N LYS A 443 -12.40 -14.39 -6.98
CA LYS A 443 -13.18 -14.56 -8.20
C LYS A 443 -14.64 -14.10 -8.06
N LEU A 444 -15.11 -13.90 -6.83
CA LEU A 444 -16.41 -13.27 -6.58
C LEU A 444 -16.33 -11.77 -6.91
N GLY A 445 -17.42 -11.19 -7.39
CA GLY A 445 -17.55 -9.75 -7.52
C GLY A 445 -17.62 -9.07 -6.15
N ALA A 446 -17.20 -7.80 -6.07
CA ALA A 446 -17.30 -7.03 -4.81
C ALA A 446 -18.75 -6.96 -4.29
N GLY A 447 -19.74 -6.85 -5.19
CA GLY A 447 -21.15 -6.91 -4.82
C GLY A 447 -21.60 -8.27 -4.28
N GLU A 448 -21.03 -9.37 -4.77
CA GLU A 448 -21.32 -10.72 -4.26
C GLU A 448 -20.74 -10.91 -2.84
N ARG A 449 -19.52 -10.40 -2.59
CA ARG A 449 -18.92 -10.36 -1.25
C ARG A 449 -19.68 -9.44 -0.30
N ALA A 450 -20.11 -8.27 -0.75
CA ALA A 450 -20.99 -7.39 0.05
C ALA A 450 -22.30 -8.11 0.41
N ALA A 451 -22.89 -8.86 -0.53
CA ALA A 451 -24.09 -9.64 -0.28
C ALA A 451 -23.86 -10.81 0.70
N VAL A 452 -22.64 -11.36 0.80
CA VAL A 452 -22.30 -12.32 1.86
C VAL A 452 -22.36 -11.65 3.23
N ILE A 453 -21.75 -10.47 3.37
CA ILE A 453 -21.78 -9.70 4.61
C ILE A 453 -23.21 -9.30 4.97
N ASN A 454 -24.02 -8.90 3.99
CA ASN A 454 -25.43 -8.63 4.21
C ASN A 454 -26.21 -9.87 4.66
N SER A 455 -25.93 -11.03 4.06
CA SER A 455 -26.59 -12.30 4.46
C SER A 455 -26.23 -12.68 5.89
N TYR A 456 -24.96 -12.49 6.28
CA TYR A 456 -24.52 -12.66 7.67
C TYR A 456 -25.29 -11.73 8.61
N LYS A 457 -25.39 -10.44 8.25
CA LYS A 457 -26.14 -9.44 9.02
C LYS A 457 -27.60 -9.83 9.22
N ILE A 458 -28.28 -10.25 8.15
CA ILE A 458 -29.68 -10.66 8.22
C ILE A 458 -29.85 -11.92 9.08
N ALA A 459 -28.91 -12.86 8.99
CA ALA A 459 -28.99 -14.13 9.73
C ALA A 459 -28.75 -13.95 11.24
N PHE A 460 -27.83 -13.06 11.63
CA PHE A 460 -27.37 -12.93 13.02
C PHE A 460 -27.72 -11.60 13.69
N ASP A 461 -28.43 -10.71 12.98
CA ASP A 461 -28.79 -9.35 13.41
C ASP A 461 -27.59 -8.50 13.84
N LYS A 462 -26.41 -8.79 13.27
CA LYS A 462 -25.15 -8.08 13.54
C LYS A 462 -24.14 -8.32 12.44
N LEU A 463 -23.17 -7.42 12.33
CA LEU A 463 -22.02 -7.62 11.45
C LEU A 463 -20.91 -8.41 12.18
N PRO A 464 -19.98 -9.05 11.43
CA PRO A 464 -18.86 -9.75 12.05
C PRO A 464 -17.96 -8.81 12.84
N GLU A 465 -17.80 -9.05 14.15
CA GLU A 465 -16.94 -8.25 15.03
C GLU A 465 -15.71 -8.99 15.50
N THR A 466 -15.82 -10.30 15.71
CA THR A 466 -14.71 -11.16 16.13
C THR A 466 -14.08 -11.92 14.96
N GLU A 467 -12.87 -12.44 15.17
CA GLU A 467 -12.20 -13.32 14.19
C GLU A 467 -13.03 -14.55 13.82
N ALA A 468 -13.74 -15.13 14.78
CA ALA A 468 -14.58 -16.31 14.55
C ALA A 468 -15.78 -15.97 13.66
N GLU A 469 -16.39 -14.81 13.86
CA GLU A 469 -17.52 -14.32 13.08
C GLU A 469 -17.11 -13.91 11.67
N LEU A 470 -15.93 -13.27 11.53
CA LEU A 470 -15.38 -12.93 10.23
C LEU A 470 -14.97 -14.20 9.45
N ALA A 471 -14.45 -15.22 10.15
CA ALA A 471 -14.20 -16.52 9.56
C ALA A 471 -15.49 -17.18 9.08
N ASP A 472 -16.60 -17.03 9.81
CA ASP A 472 -17.91 -17.52 9.37
C ASP A 472 -18.42 -16.80 8.12
N ALA A 473 -18.22 -15.49 8.01
CA ALA A 473 -18.52 -14.76 6.77
C ALA A 473 -17.67 -15.29 5.58
N ILE A 474 -16.39 -15.57 5.79
CA ILE A 474 -15.51 -16.13 4.75
C ILE A 474 -15.93 -17.57 4.40
N LYS A 475 -16.36 -18.38 5.37
CA LYS A 475 -16.94 -19.72 5.12
C LYS A 475 -18.17 -19.60 4.21
N ILE A 476 -19.08 -18.68 4.50
CA ILE A 476 -20.28 -18.45 3.67
C ILE A 476 -19.90 -18.09 2.24
N ALA A 477 -18.88 -17.23 2.05
CA ALA A 477 -18.37 -16.88 0.73
C ALA A 477 -17.71 -18.05 -0.02
N ASN A 478 -17.24 -19.06 0.71
CA ASN A 478 -16.68 -20.29 0.18
C ASN A 478 -17.68 -21.45 0.07
N GLY A 479 -18.97 -21.18 0.28
CA GLY A 479 -20.04 -22.18 0.22
C GLY A 479 -20.04 -23.16 1.38
N ARG A 480 -19.40 -22.78 2.50
CA ARG A 480 -19.31 -23.58 3.72
C ARG A 480 -20.24 -23.04 4.79
N PHE A 481 -20.75 -23.95 5.61
CA PHE A 481 -21.63 -23.57 6.71
C PHE A 481 -20.86 -22.74 7.75
N PRO A 482 -21.50 -21.71 8.32
CA PRO A 482 -20.95 -21.01 9.48
C PRO A 482 -20.83 -21.98 10.66
N SER A 483 -19.95 -21.65 11.61
CA SER A 483 -19.75 -22.43 12.83
C SER A 483 -20.91 -22.30 13.82
N VAL A 484 -21.67 -21.21 13.74
CA VAL A 484 -22.89 -20.99 14.52
C VAL A 484 -24.12 -20.96 13.63
N THR A 485 -25.26 -21.37 14.19
CA THR A 485 -26.56 -21.34 13.50
C THR A 485 -27.49 -20.29 14.11
N SER A 486 -28.49 -19.86 13.35
CA SER A 486 -29.54 -18.95 13.74
C SER A 486 -30.90 -19.59 13.49
N ASP A 487 -31.62 -19.90 14.57
CA ASP A 487 -32.94 -20.55 14.50
C ASP A 487 -33.96 -19.68 13.74
N GLU A 488 -33.91 -18.35 13.94
CA GLU A 488 -34.82 -17.42 13.27
C GLU A 488 -34.53 -17.33 11.75
N ALA A 489 -33.25 -17.36 11.35
CA ALA A 489 -32.86 -17.39 9.95
C ALA A 489 -33.29 -18.70 9.27
N GLU A 490 -33.11 -19.84 9.93
CA GLU A 490 -33.50 -21.15 9.40
C GLU A 490 -35.02 -21.35 9.36
N LYS A 491 -35.76 -20.77 10.31
CA LYS A 491 -37.22 -20.70 10.28
C LYS A 491 -37.71 -19.87 9.09
N THR A 492 -37.14 -18.67 8.90
CA THR A 492 -37.46 -17.81 7.74
C THR A 492 -37.14 -18.52 6.41
N ALA A 493 -36.00 -19.22 6.35
CA ALA A 493 -35.64 -20.05 5.19
C ALA A 493 -36.61 -21.22 4.98
N SER A 494 -37.13 -21.83 6.05
CA SER A 494 -38.14 -22.90 5.96
C SER A 494 -39.47 -22.40 5.40
N GLU A 495 -39.89 -21.19 5.76
CA GLU A 495 -41.06 -20.55 5.16
C GLU A 495 -40.86 -20.27 3.66
N GLN A 496 -39.67 -19.81 3.28
CA GLN A 496 -39.31 -19.63 1.86
C GLN A 496 -39.24 -20.97 1.12
N PHE A 497 -38.68 -22.01 1.74
CA PHE A 497 -38.64 -23.37 1.21
C PHE A 497 -40.05 -23.86 0.86
N ASN A 498 -41.00 -23.72 1.79
CA ASN A 498 -42.40 -24.10 1.56
C ASN A 498 -43.01 -23.35 0.35
N LYS A 499 -42.69 -22.07 0.18
CA LYS A 499 -43.16 -21.28 -0.97
C LYS A 499 -42.56 -21.78 -2.29
N ILE A 500 -41.27 -22.11 -2.30
CA ILE A 500 -40.53 -22.53 -3.49
C ILE A 500 -40.88 -23.98 -3.89
N TYR A 501 -40.80 -24.90 -2.93
CA TYR A 501 -40.89 -26.34 -3.13
C TYR A 501 -42.27 -26.94 -2.83
N LYS A 502 -43.21 -26.16 -2.28
CA LYS A 502 -44.61 -26.61 -2.02
C LYS A 502 -44.74 -27.78 -1.03
N ARG A 503 -43.72 -28.01 -0.22
CA ARG A 503 -43.69 -29.00 0.87
C ARG A 503 -42.75 -28.53 1.98
N SER A 504 -42.92 -29.11 3.18
CA SER A 504 -41.99 -28.91 4.30
C SER A 504 -40.60 -29.48 4.00
N PRO A 505 -39.51 -28.84 4.46
CA PRO A 505 -38.15 -29.35 4.29
C PRO A 505 -37.92 -30.58 5.18
N ASP A 506 -37.26 -31.61 4.63
CA ASP A 506 -36.69 -32.71 5.42
C ASP A 506 -35.21 -32.44 5.67
N LEU A 507 -34.85 -31.99 6.88
CA LEU A 507 -33.46 -31.63 7.21
C LEU A 507 -32.51 -32.84 7.24
N LYS A 508 -33.02 -34.08 7.13
CA LYS A 508 -32.20 -35.28 6.93
C LYS A 508 -31.80 -35.47 5.48
N ASP A 509 -32.55 -34.90 4.53
CA ASP A 509 -32.19 -34.87 3.12
C ASP A 509 -31.11 -33.80 2.89
N ALA A 510 -30.04 -34.20 2.21
CA ALA A 510 -28.87 -33.34 2.01
C ALA A 510 -29.18 -32.12 1.13
N ASN A 511 -30.10 -32.25 0.17
CA ASN A 511 -30.46 -31.19 -0.75
C ASN A 511 -31.40 -30.18 -0.09
N ASP A 512 -32.38 -30.66 0.67
CA ASP A 512 -33.27 -29.81 1.46
C ASP A 512 -32.49 -29.02 2.51
N ASN A 513 -31.59 -29.69 3.24
CA ASN A 513 -30.71 -29.04 4.19
C ASN A 513 -29.83 -27.99 3.48
N ALA A 514 -29.25 -28.32 2.33
CA ALA A 514 -28.48 -27.35 1.55
C ALA A 514 -29.34 -26.15 1.12
N ALA A 515 -30.58 -26.35 0.68
CA ALA A 515 -31.50 -25.26 0.31
C ALA A 515 -31.77 -24.32 1.50
N ILE A 516 -32.05 -24.88 2.67
CA ILE A 516 -32.26 -24.11 3.90
C ILE A 516 -31.01 -23.31 4.26
N LYS A 517 -29.82 -23.94 4.29
CA LYS A 517 -28.58 -23.24 4.65
C LYS A 517 -28.19 -22.16 3.63
N VAL A 518 -28.42 -22.39 2.33
CA VAL A 518 -28.18 -21.38 1.29
C VAL A 518 -29.11 -20.19 1.46
N MET A 519 -30.40 -20.41 1.74
CA MET A 519 -31.36 -19.32 1.96
C MET A 519 -31.11 -18.57 3.26
N ALA A 520 -30.85 -19.29 4.36
CA ALA A 520 -30.65 -18.72 5.68
C ALA A 520 -29.37 -17.89 5.78
N TYR A 521 -28.25 -18.40 5.26
CA TYR A 521 -26.93 -17.78 5.44
C TYR A 521 -26.35 -17.15 4.18
N GLY A 522 -26.98 -17.35 3.01
CA GLY A 522 -26.50 -16.80 1.75
C GLY A 522 -25.22 -17.44 1.23
N LEU A 523 -25.06 -18.75 1.45
CA LEU A 523 -23.91 -19.52 0.97
C LEU A 523 -23.68 -19.28 -0.53
N ARG A 524 -22.43 -18.95 -0.89
CA ARG A 524 -22.04 -18.72 -2.28
C ARG A 524 -21.50 -19.99 -2.90
N GLN A 525 -21.89 -20.22 -4.15
CA GLN A 525 -21.30 -21.30 -4.92
C GLN A 525 -19.82 -21.01 -5.14
N LYS A 526 -18.96 -22.03 -4.95
CA LYS A 526 -17.54 -21.90 -5.28
C LYS A 526 -17.41 -21.48 -6.74
N ALA A 527 -16.52 -20.52 -7.01
CA ALA A 527 -16.35 -19.91 -8.33
C ALA A 527 -16.02 -20.95 -9.42
N GLU A 528 -15.31 -22.02 -9.07
CA GLU A 528 -14.99 -23.14 -9.96
C GLU A 528 -16.22 -23.97 -10.38
N ASN A 529 -17.25 -24.01 -9.52
CA ASN A 529 -18.49 -24.77 -9.73
C ASN A 529 -19.63 -23.87 -10.23
N ARG A 530 -19.33 -22.62 -10.60
CA ARG A 530 -20.31 -21.65 -11.09
C ARG A 530 -20.72 -21.99 -12.51
N ASN A 531 -22.03 -21.95 -12.77
CA ASN A 531 -22.59 -22.26 -14.09
C ASN A 531 -23.65 -21.23 -14.48
N LEU A 532 -23.29 -20.35 -15.44
CA LEU A 532 -24.15 -19.25 -15.88
C LEU A 532 -25.45 -19.73 -16.56
N ASN A 533 -25.46 -20.91 -17.17
CA ASN A 533 -26.67 -21.49 -17.76
C ASN A 533 -27.64 -21.93 -16.67
N SER A 534 -27.13 -22.55 -15.60
CA SER A 534 -27.92 -22.91 -14.43
C SER A 534 -28.47 -21.68 -13.73
N GLU A 535 -27.67 -20.63 -13.49
CA GLU A 535 -28.14 -19.37 -12.89
C GLU A 535 -29.23 -18.70 -13.73
N LYS A 536 -29.09 -18.69 -15.07
CA LYS A 536 -30.12 -18.16 -15.97
C LYS A 536 -31.43 -18.95 -15.89
N ALA A 537 -31.36 -20.28 -15.76
CA ALA A 537 -32.53 -21.12 -15.53
C ALA A 537 -33.14 -20.86 -14.14
N GLY A 538 -32.31 -20.74 -13.11
CA GLY A 538 -32.70 -20.39 -11.74
C GLY A 538 -33.47 -19.07 -11.67
N ILE A 539 -32.99 -18.02 -12.32
CA ILE A 539 -33.67 -16.71 -12.41
C ILE A 539 -35.05 -16.87 -13.07
N LYS A 540 -35.17 -17.68 -14.13
CA LYS A 540 -36.46 -17.94 -14.79
C LYS A 540 -37.42 -18.66 -13.86
N ILE A 541 -36.94 -19.66 -13.12
CA ILE A 541 -37.74 -20.38 -12.12
C ILE A 541 -38.18 -19.42 -11.02
N PHE A 542 -37.26 -18.66 -10.42
CA PHE A 542 -37.56 -17.66 -9.40
C PHE A 542 -38.65 -16.68 -9.88
N LYS A 543 -38.51 -16.13 -11.10
CA LYS A 543 -39.50 -15.23 -11.69
C LYS A 543 -40.88 -15.87 -11.83
N ASN A 544 -40.94 -17.15 -12.19
CA ASN A 544 -42.21 -17.87 -12.29
C ASN A 544 -42.87 -18.10 -10.92
N ILE A 545 -42.07 -18.19 -9.84
CA ILE A 545 -42.58 -18.42 -8.48
C ILE A 545 -43.04 -17.12 -7.83
N PHE A 546 -42.24 -16.06 -7.94
CA PHE A 546 -42.43 -14.81 -7.21
C PHE A 546 -42.97 -13.66 -8.08
N GLY A 547 -43.09 -13.84 -9.39
CA GLY A 547 -43.57 -12.81 -10.33
C GLY A 547 -42.56 -11.68 -10.60
N VAL A 548 -41.41 -11.67 -9.91
CA VAL A 548 -40.36 -10.66 -10.03
C VAL A 548 -39.00 -11.31 -10.26
N VAL A 549 -38.05 -10.58 -10.85
CA VAL A 549 -36.65 -11.00 -10.89
C VAL A 549 -35.97 -10.69 -9.55
N PRO A 550 -34.94 -11.45 -9.12
CA PRO A 550 -34.26 -11.20 -7.86
C PRO A 550 -33.70 -9.78 -7.76
N LYS A 551 -33.93 -9.10 -6.64
CA LYS A 551 -33.43 -7.74 -6.38
C LYS A 551 -32.70 -7.61 -5.06
N THR A 552 -33.22 -8.23 -3.99
CA THR A 552 -32.60 -8.16 -2.65
C THR A 552 -31.61 -9.30 -2.43
N THR A 553 -30.80 -9.21 -1.38
CA THR A 553 -29.86 -10.30 -1.03
C THR A 553 -30.59 -11.61 -0.76
N GLU A 554 -31.74 -11.56 -0.10
CA GLU A 554 -32.61 -12.69 0.21
C GLU A 554 -33.21 -13.30 -1.06
N ASP A 555 -33.64 -12.48 -2.03
CA ASP A 555 -34.10 -12.97 -3.33
C ASP A 555 -32.98 -13.74 -4.05
N TRP A 556 -31.76 -13.19 -4.04
CA TRP A 556 -30.59 -13.85 -4.63
C TRP A 556 -30.24 -15.14 -3.88
N ASN A 557 -30.36 -15.18 -2.55
CA ASN A 557 -30.14 -16.40 -1.77
C ASN A 557 -31.19 -17.49 -2.11
N ALA A 558 -32.46 -17.12 -2.26
CA ALA A 558 -33.52 -18.02 -2.72
C ALA A 558 -33.28 -18.53 -4.16
N MET A 559 -32.84 -17.65 -5.06
CA MET A 559 -32.48 -18.03 -6.44
C MET A 559 -31.30 -19.01 -6.46
N GLN A 560 -30.28 -18.77 -5.63
CA GLN A 560 -29.13 -19.67 -5.49
C GLN A 560 -29.55 -21.04 -4.95
N ALA A 561 -30.46 -21.09 -3.96
CA ALA A 561 -31.00 -22.34 -3.45
C ALA A 561 -31.76 -23.11 -4.54
N ILE A 562 -32.63 -22.45 -5.31
CA ILE A 562 -33.31 -23.04 -6.47
C ILE A 562 -32.33 -23.66 -7.48
N THR A 563 -31.17 -23.02 -7.66
CA THR A 563 -30.20 -23.37 -8.70
C THR A 563 -29.25 -24.50 -8.28
N TYR A 564 -28.76 -24.47 -7.03
CA TYR A 564 -27.61 -25.28 -6.63
C TYR A 564 -27.87 -26.25 -5.48
N SER A 565 -29.00 -26.14 -4.76
CA SER A 565 -29.28 -27.04 -3.63
C SER A 565 -29.59 -28.48 -4.05
N GLY A 566 -30.11 -28.68 -5.26
CA GLY A 566 -30.63 -29.97 -5.72
C GLY A 566 -32.02 -30.32 -5.17
N ALA A 567 -32.62 -29.48 -4.31
CA ALA A 567 -33.94 -29.75 -3.74
C ALA A 567 -35.03 -29.69 -4.82
N THR A 568 -36.04 -30.54 -4.70
CA THR A 568 -37.14 -30.64 -5.65
C THR A 568 -38.50 -30.38 -5.00
N ARG A 569 -39.41 -29.89 -5.84
CA ARG A 569 -40.83 -29.65 -5.51
C ARG A 569 -41.55 -30.94 -5.17
#